data_AF-A0A534Q063-F1
#
_entry.id   AF-A0A534Q063-F1
#
_cell.length_a   1.000
_cell.length_b   1.000
_cell.length_c   1.000
_cell.angle_alpha   90.00
_cell.angle_beta   90.00
_cell.angle_gamma   90.00
#
_symmetry.space_group_name_H-M   'P 1'
#
loop_
_entity.id
_entity.type
_entity.pdbx_description
1 polymer ?
#
loop_
_entity_poly.entity_id
_entity_poly.type
_entity_poly.pdbx_seq_one_letter_code
_entity_poly.pdbx_strand_id
1 'polypeptide(L)'
;MPSAFRTSSTPPLRSSASSPVWSRPTSAPSPSCRSDSGGSPVPWLPDRSAYSTRSAIAAYDIAIFAALGWERRAVAESLSDVMPSGPGRWDARLGDGRRCLLTETGMGVGRAGRAAAAAPVAGCFMTAGCAGGLVPWLRAGDLVAADSVVPFDAPGRPGAALPAAADGLAVWAAARGFRLQIGPLAVTQDISWAAPAKTAAAAVGALAADMESAAVAAAARARGIPFVGLRVVLDEFDDDLAFIIDFTDAATGEPRVGRALATLAPRPWLWRRVIRLARQRRTAERRLGAFLAALLGPERPALGIEARAAAALS
;
A
#
# COMPACT_ATOMS: atom_id res chain seq x y z
N MET A 1 65.39 41.33 -2.02
CA MET A 1 66.29 40.44 -1.25
C MET A 1 65.55 39.14 -0.94
N PRO A 2 66.25 38.00 -0.99
CA PRO A 2 65.91 36.86 -1.86
C PRO A 2 65.69 35.54 -1.09
N SER A 3 65.12 34.48 -1.69
CA SER A 3 65.86 33.30 -2.24
C SER A 3 64.81 32.32 -2.81
N ALA A 4 64.73 31.98 -4.11
CA ALA A 4 65.54 31.01 -4.91
C ALA A 4 65.56 29.59 -4.27
N PHE A 5 65.09 28.49 -4.92
CA PHE A 5 65.68 27.72 -6.06
C PHE A 5 64.58 26.76 -6.63
N ARG A 6 64.22 26.70 -7.95
CA ARG A 6 64.76 25.87 -9.08
C ARG A 6 65.26 24.47 -8.67
N THR A 7 64.89 23.32 -9.27
CA THR A 7 64.87 22.94 -10.70
C THR A 7 64.02 21.68 -11.00
N SER A 8 63.65 21.57 -12.27
CA SER A 8 63.09 20.46 -13.08
C SER A 8 63.84 19.12 -13.06
N SER A 9 63.12 18.01 -13.32
CA SER A 9 63.53 16.97 -14.30
C SER A 9 62.54 15.80 -14.42
N THR A 10 62.06 15.52 -15.63
CA THR A 10 61.59 14.23 -16.17
C THR A 10 62.63 13.76 -17.21
N PRO A 11 62.60 12.54 -17.82
CA PRO A 11 62.17 11.17 -17.42
C PRO A 11 63.39 10.17 -17.54
N PRO A 12 63.27 8.81 -17.64
CA PRO A 12 62.68 8.11 -18.79
C PRO A 12 61.87 6.82 -18.48
N LEU A 13 61.12 6.39 -19.50
CA LEU A 13 60.48 5.09 -19.68
C LEU A 13 61.45 3.92 -19.50
N ARG A 14 61.02 2.86 -18.83
CA ARG A 14 61.42 1.48 -19.15
C ARG A 14 60.31 0.48 -18.82
N SER A 15 60.04 -0.31 -19.84
CA SER A 15 59.19 -1.49 -19.90
C SER A 15 59.66 -2.61 -18.97
N SER A 16 58.72 -3.26 -18.28
CA SER A 16 58.84 -4.68 -17.98
C SER A 16 57.45 -5.29 -17.94
N ALA A 17 57.21 -6.15 -18.93
CA ALA A 17 56.05 -7.00 -19.03
C ALA A 17 56.11 -8.08 -17.94
N SER A 18 54.99 -8.26 -17.23
CA SER A 18 54.70 -9.48 -16.48
C SER A 18 53.18 -9.63 -16.44
N SER A 19 52.68 -10.45 -17.35
CA SER A 19 51.29 -10.90 -17.41
C SER A 19 50.92 -11.67 -16.16
N PRO A 20 49.70 -11.48 -15.63
CA PRO A 20 48.96 -12.55 -14.98
C PRO A 20 47.89 -13.04 -15.96
N VAL A 21 48.07 -14.28 -16.39
CA VAL A 21 47.08 -15.13 -17.03
C VAL A 21 45.77 -15.06 -16.24
N TRP A 22 44.72 -14.51 -16.86
CA TRP A 22 43.35 -14.70 -16.39
C TRP A 22 42.65 -15.69 -17.33
N SER A 23 42.55 -16.89 -16.81
CA SER A 23 41.88 -18.05 -17.38
C SER A 23 40.40 -17.73 -17.63
N ARG A 24 39.92 -17.98 -18.85
CA ARG A 24 38.49 -18.02 -19.16
C ARG A 24 37.84 -19.18 -18.39
N PRO A 25 36.71 -18.99 -17.70
CA PRO A 25 35.85 -20.11 -17.34
C PRO A 25 35.06 -20.54 -18.57
N THR A 26 35.25 -21.79 -18.91
CA THR A 26 34.55 -22.56 -19.93
C THR A 26 33.05 -22.60 -19.65
N SER A 27 32.29 -22.47 -20.73
CA SER A 27 30.84 -22.67 -20.87
C SER A 27 30.30 -23.92 -20.19
N ALA A 28 29.22 -23.76 -19.42
CA ALA A 28 28.25 -24.80 -19.06
C ALA A 28 26.84 -24.16 -18.96
N PRO A 29 25.76 -24.94 -19.15
CA PRO A 29 24.71 -24.59 -20.10
C PRO A 29 23.62 -23.65 -19.57
N SER A 30 23.11 -22.83 -20.49
CA SER A 30 21.91 -22.00 -20.36
C SER A 30 20.70 -22.85 -19.95
N PRO A 31 19.91 -22.45 -18.95
CA PRO A 31 18.60 -23.05 -18.75
C PRO A 31 17.71 -22.59 -19.91
N SER A 32 17.29 -23.57 -20.70
CA SER A 32 16.39 -23.46 -21.83
C SER A 32 15.21 -22.52 -21.53
N CYS A 33 15.02 -21.51 -22.38
CA CYS A 33 13.73 -20.86 -22.56
C CYS A 33 12.73 -21.92 -23.02
N ARG A 34 11.95 -22.47 -22.08
CA ARG A 34 10.65 -23.06 -22.41
C ARG A 34 9.66 -21.92 -22.50
N SER A 35 9.20 -21.67 -23.71
CA SER A 35 7.99 -20.92 -23.99
C SER A 35 6.79 -21.72 -23.51
N ASP A 36 6.44 -21.59 -22.23
CA ASP A 36 5.11 -21.97 -21.75
C ASP A 36 4.18 -20.76 -21.93
N SER A 37 3.69 -20.62 -23.16
CA SER A 37 2.49 -19.86 -23.47
C SER A 37 1.29 -20.60 -22.89
N GLY A 38 0.94 -20.29 -21.65
CA GLY A 38 -0.17 -20.93 -20.95
C GLY A 38 -0.34 -20.38 -19.53
N GLY A 39 -0.36 -19.06 -19.38
CA GLY A 39 -0.57 -18.40 -18.09
C GLY A 39 -1.99 -18.64 -17.58
N SER A 40 -2.18 -19.72 -16.84
CA SER A 40 -3.39 -19.94 -16.06
C SER A 40 -3.53 -18.81 -15.03
N PRO A 41 -4.71 -18.19 -14.83
CA PRO A 41 -4.86 -17.04 -13.96
C PRO A 41 -4.54 -17.43 -12.51
N VAL A 42 -3.45 -16.88 -11.99
CA VAL A 42 -3.02 -17.05 -10.59
C VAL A 42 -4.07 -16.41 -9.67
N PRO A 43 -4.59 -17.12 -8.64
CA PRO A 43 -5.46 -16.51 -7.65
C PRO A 43 -4.73 -15.35 -6.95
N TRP A 44 -5.37 -14.18 -6.90
CA TRP A 44 -4.79 -12.94 -6.34
C TRP A 44 -4.66 -12.93 -4.83
N LEU A 45 -5.42 -13.80 -4.16
CA LEU A 45 -5.08 -14.27 -2.83
C LEU A 45 -4.22 -15.51 -3.04
N PRO A 46 -2.97 -15.55 -2.58
CA PRO A 46 -2.14 -16.75 -2.50
C PRO A 46 -2.95 -18.02 -2.18
N ASP A 47 -2.54 -19.14 -2.79
CA ASP A 47 -3.17 -20.46 -2.60
C ASP A 47 -3.36 -20.70 -1.10
N ARG A 48 -4.63 -20.81 -0.70
CA ARG A 48 -5.04 -20.84 0.71
C ARG A 48 -4.59 -22.10 1.42
N SER A 49 -4.14 -23.11 0.68
CA SER A 49 -3.45 -24.27 1.25
C SER A 49 -2.12 -23.90 1.91
N ALA A 50 -1.46 -22.81 1.51
CA ALA A 50 -0.28 -22.27 2.17
C ALA A 50 -0.60 -21.58 3.52
N TYR A 51 -1.88 -21.22 3.75
CA TYR A 51 -2.39 -20.68 5.03
C TYR A 51 -3.01 -21.75 5.93
N SER A 52 -3.12 -22.97 5.41
CA SER A 52 -3.53 -24.15 6.17
C SER A 52 -2.31 -24.80 6.82
N THR A 53 -1.74 -24.14 7.82
CA THR A 53 -0.86 -24.84 8.77
C THR A 53 -1.52 -24.86 10.14
N ARG A 54 -2.07 -26.05 10.44
CA ARG A 54 -2.26 -26.62 11.78
C ARG A 54 -2.85 -25.71 12.84
N SER A 55 -4.14 -25.40 12.72
CA SER A 55 -5.14 -25.61 13.78
C SER A 55 -6.43 -24.92 13.35
N ALA A 56 -7.53 -25.66 13.40
CA ALA A 56 -8.86 -25.09 13.29
C ALA A 56 -9.03 -23.94 14.31
N ILE A 57 -9.83 -22.95 13.92
CA ILE A 57 -10.24 -21.71 14.61
C ILE A 57 -9.45 -20.46 14.17
N ALA A 58 -9.41 -20.16 12.87
CA ALA A 58 -9.44 -18.77 12.43
C ALA A 58 -10.91 -18.32 12.49
N ALA A 59 -11.24 -17.37 13.37
CA ALA A 59 -12.62 -16.91 13.49
C ALA A 59 -13.07 -16.17 12.21
N TYR A 60 -12.15 -15.52 11.50
CA TYR A 60 -12.41 -14.84 10.24
C TYR A 60 -11.43 -15.29 9.16
N ASP A 61 -11.84 -15.24 7.90
CA ASP A 61 -10.95 -15.47 6.78
C ASP A 61 -10.09 -14.24 6.48
N ILE A 62 -10.67 -13.04 6.66
CA ILE A 62 -9.99 -11.76 6.47
C ILE A 62 -10.46 -10.75 7.51
N ALA A 63 -9.53 -9.91 7.98
CA ALA A 63 -9.83 -8.70 8.74
C ALA A 63 -9.41 -7.47 7.93
N ILE A 64 -10.37 -6.60 7.61
CA ILE A 64 -10.17 -5.38 6.82
C ILE A 64 -10.24 -4.16 7.73
N PHE A 65 -9.22 -3.30 7.63
CA PHE A 65 -9.07 -2.08 8.41
C PHE A 65 -9.20 -0.87 7.48
N ALA A 66 -10.19 -0.02 7.76
CA ALA A 66 -10.42 1.25 7.09
C ALA A 66 -10.33 2.39 8.12
N ALA A 67 -9.68 3.50 7.79
CA ALA A 67 -9.47 4.57 8.75
C ALA A 67 -10.68 5.51 8.82
N LEU A 68 -11.25 5.83 7.66
CA LEU A 68 -12.28 6.86 7.52
C LEU A 68 -13.66 6.26 7.22
N GLY A 69 -14.71 6.98 7.61
CA GLY A 69 -16.09 6.50 7.43
C GLY A 69 -16.50 6.25 5.97
N TRP A 70 -15.90 6.97 5.01
CA TRP A 70 -16.12 6.75 3.57
C TRP A 70 -15.32 5.55 3.03
N GLU A 71 -14.12 5.30 3.56
CA GLU A 71 -13.33 4.12 3.22
C GLU A 71 -14.04 2.86 3.73
N ARG A 72 -14.50 2.89 4.98
CA ARG A 72 -15.31 1.83 5.57
C ARG A 72 -16.59 1.60 4.77
N ARG A 73 -17.26 2.67 4.31
CA ARG A 73 -18.46 2.55 3.46
C ARG A 73 -18.14 1.83 2.15
N ALA A 74 -17.08 2.24 1.45
CA ALA A 74 -16.66 1.61 0.21
C ALA A 74 -16.35 0.11 0.38
N VAL A 75 -15.74 -0.28 1.51
CA VAL A 75 -15.55 -1.69 1.85
C VAL A 75 -16.88 -2.37 2.13
N ALA A 76 -17.73 -1.81 3.00
CA ALA A 76 -19.01 -2.41 3.37
C ALA A 76 -19.93 -2.65 2.16
N GLU A 77 -19.97 -1.72 1.20
CA GLU A 77 -20.76 -1.85 -0.04
C GLU A 77 -20.25 -2.97 -0.97
N SER A 78 -19.01 -3.42 -0.79
CA SER A 78 -18.44 -4.55 -1.53
C SER A 78 -18.63 -5.91 -0.84
N LEU A 79 -19.24 -5.92 0.35
CA LEU A 79 -19.44 -7.11 1.19
C LEU A 79 -20.92 -7.49 1.26
N SER A 80 -21.20 -8.72 1.70
CA SER A 80 -22.53 -9.24 1.99
C SER A 80 -22.74 -9.41 3.50
N ASP A 81 -24.00 -9.51 3.95
CA ASP A 81 -24.36 -9.75 5.36
C ASP A 81 -23.68 -8.82 6.38
N VAL A 82 -23.51 -7.54 6.04
CA VAL A 82 -22.81 -6.58 6.89
C VAL A 82 -23.67 -6.24 8.11
N MET A 83 -23.23 -6.69 9.28
CA MET A 83 -23.93 -6.51 10.56
C MET A 83 -22.99 -5.90 11.61
N PRO A 84 -23.43 -4.89 12.38
CA PRO A 84 -22.61 -4.36 13.48
C PRO A 84 -22.30 -5.46 14.52
N SER A 85 -21.02 -5.62 14.87
CA SER A 85 -20.55 -6.58 15.88
C SER A 85 -19.86 -5.91 17.08
N GLY A 86 -19.76 -4.58 17.07
CA GLY A 86 -19.31 -3.77 18.20
C GLY A 86 -18.97 -2.32 17.78
N PRO A 87 -18.46 -1.50 18.70
CA PRO A 87 -18.03 -0.14 18.38
C PRO A 87 -16.98 -0.14 17.27
N GLY A 88 -17.32 0.45 16.13
CA GLY A 88 -16.44 0.53 14.96
C GLY A 88 -16.14 -0.83 14.30
N ARG A 89 -16.96 -1.86 14.52
CA ARG A 89 -16.76 -3.20 13.94
C ARG A 89 -18.04 -3.77 13.33
N TRP A 90 -17.85 -4.47 12.21
CA TRP A 90 -18.91 -5.16 11.50
C TRP A 90 -18.46 -6.55 11.10
N ASP A 91 -19.32 -7.53 11.36
CA ASP A 91 -19.22 -8.84 10.75
C ASP A 91 -19.81 -8.77 9.35
N ALA A 92 -19.18 -9.46 8.41
CA ALA A 92 -19.59 -9.46 7.03
C ALA A 92 -19.16 -10.76 6.35
N ARG A 93 -19.58 -10.93 5.10
CA ARG A 93 -19.14 -12.00 4.22
C ARG A 93 -18.54 -11.44 2.94
N LEU A 94 -17.50 -12.11 2.47
CA LEU A 94 -17.01 -11.97 1.11
C LEU A 94 -18.02 -12.59 0.14
N GLY A 95 -17.87 -12.30 -1.15
CA GLY A 95 -18.74 -12.84 -2.18
C GLY A 95 -18.77 -14.36 -2.28
N ASP A 96 -17.72 -15.03 -1.82
CA ASP A 96 -17.64 -16.49 -1.72
C ASP A 96 -18.08 -17.05 -0.35
N GLY A 97 -18.83 -16.25 0.43
CA GLY A 97 -19.45 -16.65 1.69
C GLY A 97 -18.51 -16.67 2.92
N ARG A 98 -17.21 -16.48 2.72
CA ARG A 98 -16.21 -16.46 3.80
C ARG A 98 -16.35 -15.27 4.75
N ARG A 99 -15.96 -15.46 6.00
CA ARG A 99 -16.16 -14.48 7.08
C ARG A 99 -15.15 -13.35 6.98
N CYS A 100 -15.66 -12.12 6.98
CA CYS A 100 -14.88 -10.90 6.98
C CYS A 100 -15.19 -10.10 8.25
N LEU A 101 -14.15 -9.63 8.94
CA LEU A 101 -14.29 -8.59 9.95
C LEU A 101 -13.91 -7.26 9.34
N LEU A 102 -14.82 -6.29 9.35
CA LEU A 102 -14.52 -4.90 8.96
C LEU A 102 -14.36 -4.04 10.21
N THR A 103 -13.26 -3.31 10.32
CA THR A 103 -12.98 -2.42 11.45
C THR A 103 -12.70 -0.99 10.96
N GLU A 104 -13.43 -0.02 11.51
CA GLU A 104 -13.12 1.41 11.36
C GLU A 104 -12.14 1.82 12.46
N THR A 105 -10.92 2.21 12.07
CA THR A 105 -9.86 2.49 13.03
C THR A 105 -9.85 3.94 13.51
N GLY A 106 -10.36 4.88 12.71
CA GLY A 106 -9.98 6.29 12.82
C GLY A 106 -8.55 6.53 12.35
N MET A 107 -8.17 7.80 12.23
CA MET A 107 -6.86 8.20 11.71
C MET A 107 -5.72 7.96 12.71
N GLY A 108 -4.58 7.55 12.16
CA GLY A 108 -3.29 7.52 12.83
C GLY A 108 -2.88 6.15 13.38
N VAL A 109 -1.57 5.93 13.37
CA VAL A 109 -0.86 4.69 13.73
C VAL A 109 -1.29 4.10 15.08
N GLY A 110 -1.55 4.94 16.09
CA GLY A 110 -1.94 4.48 17.42
C GLY A 110 -3.34 3.85 17.47
N ARG A 111 -4.29 4.39 16.70
CA ARG A 111 -5.66 3.84 16.64
C ARG A 111 -5.69 2.57 15.81
N ALA A 112 -5.06 2.60 14.64
CA ALA A 112 -4.90 1.44 13.76
C ALA A 112 -4.20 0.28 14.49
N GLY A 113 -3.13 0.58 15.25
CA GLY A 113 -2.42 -0.41 16.05
C GLY A 113 -3.27 -1.04 17.14
N ARG A 114 -4.07 -0.25 17.87
CA ARG A 114 -5.00 -0.79 18.88
C ARG A 114 -6.11 -1.64 18.23
N ALA A 115 -6.67 -1.19 17.11
CA ALA A 115 -7.69 -1.93 16.38
C ALA A 115 -7.15 -3.27 15.87
N ALA A 116 -5.97 -3.28 15.25
CA ALA A 116 -5.32 -4.50 14.79
C ALA A 116 -4.85 -5.39 15.95
N ALA A 117 -4.44 -4.80 17.08
CA ALA A 117 -4.10 -5.55 18.29
C ALA A 117 -5.33 -6.25 18.90
N ALA A 118 -6.50 -5.60 18.89
CA ALA A 118 -7.75 -6.16 19.40
C ALA A 118 -8.48 -7.06 18.39
N ALA A 119 -8.06 -7.08 17.12
CA ALA A 119 -8.68 -7.91 16.11
C ALA A 119 -8.48 -9.40 16.41
N PRO A 120 -9.54 -10.23 16.28
CA PRO A 120 -9.43 -11.69 16.38
C PRO A 120 -8.53 -12.25 15.28
N VAL A 121 -8.11 -13.50 15.45
CA VAL A 121 -7.30 -14.22 14.46
C VAL A 121 -8.06 -14.29 13.13
N ALA A 122 -7.37 -13.91 12.06
CA ALA A 122 -7.84 -14.02 10.70
C ALA A 122 -6.77 -14.63 9.80
N GLY A 123 -7.19 -15.22 8.67
CA GLY A 123 -6.26 -15.75 7.66
C GLY A 123 -5.44 -14.68 6.95
N CYS A 124 -5.91 -13.43 6.93
CA CYS A 124 -5.22 -12.28 6.35
C CYS A 124 -5.68 -10.97 7.00
N PHE A 125 -4.77 -10.02 7.16
CA PHE A 125 -5.08 -8.64 7.50
C PHE A 125 -4.95 -7.76 6.26
N MET A 126 -5.92 -6.89 6.02
CA MET A 126 -5.91 -5.99 4.88
C MET A 126 -6.18 -4.56 5.32
N THR A 127 -5.42 -3.59 4.85
CA THR A 127 -5.84 -2.18 4.91
C THR A 127 -6.44 -1.76 3.58
N ALA A 128 -7.53 -1.00 3.64
CA ALA A 128 -8.20 -0.42 2.47
C ALA A 128 -8.57 1.03 2.78
N GLY A 129 -8.07 1.97 1.99
CA GLY A 129 -8.22 3.40 2.29
C GLY A 129 -7.49 4.30 1.31
N CYS A 130 -7.40 5.58 1.63
CA CYS A 130 -6.66 6.53 0.81
C CYS A 130 -5.20 6.70 1.21
N ALA A 131 -4.43 7.26 0.29
CA ALA A 131 -3.06 7.71 0.50
C ALA A 131 -2.78 8.98 -0.33
N GLY A 132 -1.79 9.75 0.09
CA GLY A 132 -1.24 10.83 -0.73
C GLY A 132 -0.20 10.29 -1.71
N GLY A 133 -0.20 10.76 -2.96
CA GLY A 133 0.77 10.35 -3.97
C GLY A 133 2.17 10.93 -3.70
N LEU A 134 3.21 10.09 -3.78
CA LEU A 134 4.61 10.50 -3.58
C LEU A 134 5.43 10.57 -4.87
N VAL A 135 4.80 10.25 -6.01
CA VAL A 135 5.43 10.29 -7.33
C VAL A 135 4.60 11.12 -8.31
N PRO A 136 5.22 11.90 -9.22
CA PRO A 136 4.49 12.85 -10.07
C PRO A 136 3.53 12.25 -11.08
N TRP A 137 3.64 10.93 -11.35
CA TRP A 137 2.82 10.23 -12.32
C TRP A 137 1.58 9.56 -11.71
N LEU A 138 1.49 9.49 -10.38
CA LEU A 138 0.26 9.06 -9.70
C LEU A 138 -0.74 10.22 -9.63
N ARG A 139 -1.99 9.91 -9.99
CA ARG A 139 -3.11 10.85 -10.02
C ARG A 139 -4.19 10.41 -9.05
N ALA A 140 -5.03 11.35 -8.62
CA ALA A 140 -6.17 11.04 -7.78
C ALA A 140 -7.08 9.96 -8.42
N GLY A 141 -7.34 8.89 -7.67
CA GLY A 141 -8.08 7.71 -8.13
C GLY A 141 -7.22 6.55 -8.63
N ASP A 142 -5.90 6.72 -8.77
CA ASP A 142 -4.99 5.60 -9.04
C ASP A 142 -4.94 4.66 -7.84
N LEU A 143 -4.76 3.37 -8.11
CA LEU A 143 -4.70 2.33 -7.08
C LEU A 143 -3.26 1.86 -6.88
N VAL A 144 -2.89 1.69 -5.61
CA VAL A 144 -1.58 1.20 -5.19
C VAL A 144 -1.78 0.04 -4.22
N ALA A 145 -1.09 -1.07 -4.45
CA ALA A 145 -0.94 -2.14 -3.47
C ALA A 145 0.51 -2.22 -2.98
N ALA A 146 0.66 -2.39 -1.68
CA ALA A 146 1.96 -2.48 -1.03
C ALA A 146 2.61 -3.83 -1.30
N ASP A 147 3.85 -3.83 -1.80
CA ASP A 147 4.79 -4.97 -1.62
C ASP A 147 5.51 -4.89 -0.26
N SER A 148 5.58 -3.67 0.29
CA SER A 148 6.24 -3.35 1.53
C SER A 148 5.65 -2.07 2.14
N VAL A 149 5.75 -1.97 3.45
CA VAL A 149 5.31 -0.82 4.22
C VAL A 149 6.47 -0.32 5.06
N VAL A 150 6.84 0.94 4.88
CA VAL A 150 7.98 1.57 5.54
C VAL A 150 7.46 2.60 6.54
N PRO A 151 7.56 2.35 7.87
CA PRO A 151 7.21 3.36 8.87
C PRO A 151 8.23 4.50 8.87
N PHE A 152 7.77 5.73 9.03
CA PHE A 152 8.59 6.92 9.21
C PHE A 152 8.37 7.48 10.61
N ASP A 153 9.44 7.88 11.28
CA ASP A 153 9.34 8.63 12.53
C ASP A 153 8.98 10.10 12.28
N ALA A 154 8.67 10.86 13.33
CA ALA A 154 8.30 12.27 13.21
C ALA A 154 9.38 13.14 12.50
N PRO A 155 10.69 12.91 12.72
CA PRO A 155 11.74 13.53 11.90
C PRO A 155 11.77 13.13 10.41
N GLY A 156 10.98 12.14 9.97
CA GLY A 156 10.95 11.66 8.58
C GLY A 156 12.04 10.65 8.25
N ARG A 157 12.54 9.90 9.24
CA ARG A 157 13.51 8.82 9.03
C ARG A 157 12.79 7.49 8.83
N PRO A 158 13.17 6.72 7.80
CA PRO A 158 12.57 5.41 7.56
C PRO A 158 13.00 4.39 8.61
N GLY A 159 12.06 3.58 9.06
CA GLY A 159 12.29 2.37 9.83
C GLY A 159 12.43 1.14 8.95
N ALA A 160 12.45 -0.04 9.57
CA ALA A 160 12.52 -1.30 8.86
C ALA A 160 11.25 -1.56 8.05
N ALA A 161 11.41 -1.92 6.78
CA ALA A 161 10.32 -2.30 5.90
C ALA A 161 9.59 -3.56 6.43
N LEU A 162 8.27 -3.52 6.39
CA LEU A 162 7.38 -4.62 6.72
C LEU A 162 6.88 -5.24 5.41
N PRO A 163 6.98 -6.56 5.21
CA PRO A 163 6.52 -7.19 3.98
C PRO A 163 4.99 -7.09 3.85
N ALA A 164 4.51 -6.91 2.63
CA ALA A 164 3.10 -6.97 2.27
C ALA A 164 2.91 -7.88 1.05
N ALA A 165 1.81 -8.64 1.06
CA ALA A 165 1.46 -9.57 0.00
C ALA A 165 0.80 -8.81 -1.15
N ALA A 166 1.49 -8.74 -2.29
CA ALA A 166 1.01 -8.14 -3.53
C ALA A 166 1.15 -9.06 -4.76
N ASP A 167 1.71 -10.26 -4.58
CA ASP A 167 2.01 -11.18 -5.67
C ASP A 167 0.76 -11.52 -6.49
N GLY A 168 0.86 -11.38 -7.81
CA GLY A 168 -0.24 -11.66 -8.74
C GLY A 168 -1.39 -10.64 -8.73
N LEU A 169 -1.45 -9.71 -7.76
CA LEU A 169 -2.56 -8.76 -7.63
C LEU A 169 -2.64 -7.78 -8.81
N ALA A 170 -1.49 -7.30 -9.31
CA ALA A 170 -1.44 -6.44 -10.49
C ALA A 170 -1.93 -7.16 -11.76
N VAL A 171 -1.54 -8.43 -11.94
CA VAL A 171 -1.97 -9.26 -13.08
C VAL A 171 -3.48 -9.50 -13.00
N TRP A 172 -3.97 -9.87 -11.82
CA TRP A 172 -5.39 -10.06 -11.57
C TRP A 172 -6.21 -8.79 -11.85
N ALA A 173 -5.69 -7.63 -11.42
CA ALA A 173 -6.32 -6.32 -11.62
C ALA A 173 -6.38 -5.98 -13.11
N ALA A 174 -5.26 -6.15 -13.83
CA ALA A 174 -5.16 -5.89 -15.26
C ALA A 174 -6.15 -6.75 -16.06
N ALA A 175 -6.28 -8.03 -15.72
CA ALA A 175 -7.25 -8.94 -16.34
C ALA A 175 -8.73 -8.52 -16.15
N ARG A 176 -8.99 -7.58 -15.24
CA ARG A 176 -10.32 -7.02 -14.93
C ARG A 176 -10.46 -5.54 -15.31
N GLY A 177 -9.50 -5.03 -16.09
CA GLY A 177 -9.51 -3.64 -16.57
C GLY A 177 -9.10 -2.61 -15.51
N PHE A 178 -8.53 -3.04 -14.38
CA PHE A 178 -7.99 -2.13 -13.38
C PHE A 178 -6.49 -1.92 -13.60
N ARG A 179 -6.06 -0.67 -13.43
CA ARG A 179 -4.63 -0.34 -13.29
C ARG A 179 -4.30 -0.30 -11.81
N LEU A 180 -3.46 -1.23 -11.38
CA LEU A 180 -2.96 -1.32 -10.00
C LEU A 180 -1.45 -1.25 -10.03
N GLN A 181 -0.89 -0.30 -9.29
CA GLN A 181 0.54 -0.14 -9.11
C GLN A 181 1.00 -0.93 -7.90
N ILE A 182 2.15 -1.60 -8.00
CA ILE A 182 2.76 -2.28 -6.87
C ILE A 182 4.00 -1.50 -6.45
N GLY A 183 4.12 -1.23 -5.15
CA GLY A 183 5.34 -0.66 -4.61
C GLY A 183 5.22 -0.25 -3.13
N PRO A 184 6.30 0.30 -2.57
CA PRO A 184 6.34 0.60 -1.14
C PRO A 184 5.36 1.70 -0.73
N LEU A 185 4.75 1.53 0.44
CA LEU A 185 3.99 2.58 1.12
C LEU A 185 4.82 3.19 2.24
N ALA A 186 4.92 4.52 2.26
CA ALA A 186 5.47 5.23 3.41
C ALA A 186 4.37 5.48 4.44
N VAL A 187 4.66 5.34 5.73
CA VAL A 187 3.66 5.54 6.80
C VAL A 187 4.13 6.59 7.78
N THR A 188 3.33 7.62 7.96
CA THR A 188 3.66 8.80 8.79
C THR A 188 2.69 9.00 9.93
N GLN A 189 3.03 9.92 10.83
CA GLN A 189 2.14 10.40 11.88
C GLN A 189 1.45 11.72 11.52
N ASP A 190 1.85 12.37 10.42
CA ASP A 190 1.42 13.72 10.05
C ASP A 190 0.81 13.80 8.65
N ILE A 191 -0.31 14.53 8.52
CA ILE A 191 -1.03 14.76 7.25
C ILE A 191 -0.17 15.54 6.24
N SER A 192 0.73 16.41 6.72
CA SER A 192 1.62 17.20 5.88
C SER A 192 3.06 16.73 6.04
N TRP A 193 3.65 16.26 4.95
CA TRP A 193 5.07 15.92 4.92
C TRP A 193 5.93 17.14 4.63
N ALA A 194 6.89 17.39 5.51
CA ALA A 194 7.98 18.31 5.22
C ALA A 194 8.85 17.78 4.05
N ALA A 195 9.52 18.68 3.33
CA ALA A 195 10.37 18.33 2.19
C ALA A 195 11.45 17.26 2.49
N PRO A 196 12.12 17.26 3.67
CA PRO A 196 13.06 16.20 4.02
C PRO A 196 12.41 14.82 4.11
N ALA A 197 11.21 14.72 4.68
CA ALA A 197 10.46 13.48 4.72
C ALA A 197 10.16 13.01 3.30
N LYS A 198 9.64 13.88 2.41
CA LYS A 198 9.33 13.51 1.00
C LYS A 198 10.55 12.97 0.27
N THR A 199 11.72 13.57 0.52
CA THR A 199 13.00 13.11 -0.03
C THR A 199 13.37 11.71 0.48
N ALA A 200 13.17 11.45 1.76
CA ALA A 200 13.44 10.15 2.36
C ALA A 200 12.45 9.06 1.88
N ALA A 201 11.18 9.38 1.66
CA ALA A 201 10.24 8.48 0.97
C ALA A 201 10.69 8.13 -0.45
N ALA A 202 11.12 9.15 -1.22
CA ALA A 202 11.62 8.93 -2.56
C ALA A 202 12.86 8.02 -2.55
N ALA A 203 13.75 8.17 -1.56
CA ALA A 203 14.95 7.34 -1.41
C ALA A 203 14.64 5.85 -1.14
N VAL A 204 13.49 5.55 -0.51
CA VAL A 204 13.00 4.17 -0.32
C VAL A 204 12.07 3.71 -1.44
N GLY A 205 11.87 4.52 -2.48
CA GLY A 205 11.02 4.19 -3.63
C GLY A 205 9.52 4.20 -3.32
N ALA A 206 9.09 4.84 -2.24
CA ALA A 206 7.68 4.82 -1.85
C ALA A 206 6.80 5.51 -2.90
N LEU A 207 5.70 4.84 -3.26
CA LEU A 207 4.74 5.33 -4.25
C LEU A 207 3.70 6.25 -3.63
N ALA A 208 3.26 5.94 -2.41
CA ALA A 208 2.21 6.67 -1.72
C ALA A 208 2.46 6.68 -0.21
N ALA A 209 1.88 7.67 0.48
CA ALA A 209 1.96 7.85 1.93
C ALA A 209 0.59 7.67 2.59
N ASP A 210 0.53 6.89 3.67
CA ASP A 210 -0.64 6.82 4.55
C ASP A 210 -0.24 7.01 6.03
N MET A 211 -1.19 6.83 6.95
CA MET A 211 -0.97 7.07 8.39
C MET A 211 -1.18 5.82 9.26
N GLU A 212 -1.58 4.69 8.67
CA GLU A 212 -2.09 3.54 9.41
C GLU A 212 -1.42 2.21 9.05
N SER A 213 -0.99 2.00 7.80
CA SER A 213 -0.66 0.65 7.32
C SER A 213 0.45 -0.02 8.12
N ALA A 214 1.44 0.73 8.60
CA ALA A 214 2.56 0.16 9.35
C ALA A 214 2.11 -0.46 10.67
N ALA A 215 1.10 0.11 11.33
CA ALA A 215 0.59 -0.42 12.59
C ALA A 215 -0.11 -1.77 12.37
N VAL A 216 -0.92 -1.86 11.32
CA VAL A 216 -1.64 -3.09 10.96
C VAL A 216 -0.66 -4.16 10.47
N ALA A 217 0.28 -3.79 9.60
CA ALA A 217 1.32 -4.69 9.11
C ALA A 217 2.21 -5.23 10.23
N ALA A 218 2.59 -4.39 11.20
CA ALA A 218 3.35 -4.81 12.36
C ALA A 218 2.56 -5.79 13.25
N ALA A 219 1.28 -5.52 13.49
CA ALA A 219 0.40 -6.40 14.26
C ALA A 219 0.14 -7.74 13.56
N ALA A 220 0.04 -7.75 12.23
CA ALA A 220 -0.08 -8.96 11.43
C ALA A 220 1.22 -9.79 11.49
N ARG A 221 2.37 -9.13 11.26
CA ARG A 221 3.70 -9.76 11.33
C ARG A 221 3.99 -10.38 12.70
N ALA A 222 3.65 -9.69 13.78
CA ALA A 222 3.80 -10.20 15.14
C ALA A 222 3.03 -11.51 15.41
N ARG A 223 2.01 -11.81 14.57
CA ARG A 223 1.16 -13.01 14.67
C ARG A 223 1.39 -14.01 13.55
N GLY A 224 2.33 -13.76 12.65
CA GLY A 224 2.52 -14.57 11.45
C GLY A 224 1.35 -14.52 10.46
N ILE A 225 0.52 -13.46 10.52
CA ILE A 225 -0.62 -13.27 9.63
C ILE A 225 -0.13 -12.50 8.38
N PRO A 226 -0.47 -12.94 7.15
CA PRO A 226 -0.23 -12.18 5.94
C PRO A 226 -0.90 -10.81 5.96
N PHE A 227 -0.25 -9.82 5.36
CA PHE A 227 -0.76 -8.45 5.30
C PHE A 227 -0.89 -7.97 3.86
N VAL A 228 -2.02 -7.35 3.50
CA VAL A 228 -2.25 -6.69 2.20
C VAL A 228 -2.52 -5.20 2.44
N GLY A 229 -1.71 -4.32 1.85
CA GLY A 229 -1.94 -2.87 1.93
C GLY A 229 -2.53 -2.33 0.64
N LEU A 230 -3.82 -1.98 0.61
CA LEU A 230 -4.46 -1.38 -0.56
C LEU A 230 -4.78 0.10 -0.33
N ARG A 231 -4.35 0.93 -1.27
CA ARG A 231 -4.55 2.37 -1.25
C ARG A 231 -5.11 2.90 -2.56
N VAL A 232 -5.96 3.92 -2.46
CA VAL A 232 -6.32 4.79 -3.57
C VAL A 232 -5.67 6.15 -3.36
N VAL A 233 -5.09 6.73 -4.40
CA VAL A 233 -4.50 8.07 -4.33
C VAL A 233 -5.63 9.09 -4.17
N LEU A 234 -5.60 9.87 -3.10
CA LEU A 234 -6.55 10.95 -2.84
C LEU A 234 -5.99 12.28 -3.32
N ASP A 235 -4.85 12.69 -2.78
CA ASP A 235 -4.12 13.90 -3.15
C ASP A 235 -2.86 13.56 -3.96
N GLU A 236 -2.47 14.46 -4.86
CA GLU A 236 -1.36 14.27 -5.78
C GLU A 236 -0.06 14.84 -5.23
N PHE A 237 1.08 14.52 -5.87
CA PHE A 237 2.42 14.89 -5.40
C PHE A 237 2.61 16.38 -5.04
N ASP A 238 2.05 17.28 -5.84
CA ASP A 238 2.14 18.73 -5.70
C ASP A 238 1.02 19.35 -4.85
N ASP A 239 0.11 18.53 -4.31
CA ASP A 239 -0.93 19.02 -3.41
C ASP A 239 -0.32 19.39 -2.04
N ASP A 240 -0.63 20.60 -1.60
CA ASP A 240 -0.30 21.11 -0.27
C ASP A 240 -1.55 21.02 0.61
N LEU A 241 -1.51 20.11 1.58
CA LEU A 241 -2.60 19.84 2.52
C LEU A 241 -2.46 20.62 3.84
N ALA A 242 -1.47 21.50 4.01
CA ALA A 242 -1.30 22.23 5.26
C ALA A 242 -2.54 23.06 5.64
N PHE A 243 -3.27 23.57 4.64
CA PHE A 243 -4.43 24.42 4.85
C PHE A 243 -5.65 23.70 5.46
N ILE A 244 -5.74 22.37 5.38
CA ILE A 244 -6.87 21.61 5.93
C ILE A 244 -6.66 21.17 7.38
N ILE A 245 -5.42 21.20 7.89
CA ILE A 245 -5.06 20.71 9.23
C ILE A 245 -5.90 21.39 10.31
N ASP A 246 -6.01 22.72 10.24
CA ASP A 246 -6.67 23.55 11.28
C ASP A 246 -8.17 23.25 11.47
N PHE A 247 -8.81 22.72 10.42
CA PHE A 247 -10.24 22.42 10.42
C PHE A 247 -10.55 20.94 10.20
N THR A 248 -9.57 20.04 10.21
CA THR A 248 -9.81 18.60 10.12
C THR A 248 -9.80 17.99 11.51
N ASP A 249 -10.76 17.10 11.80
CA ASP A 249 -10.73 16.36 13.05
C ASP A 249 -9.63 15.29 13.00
N ALA A 250 -8.66 15.37 13.90
CA ALA A 250 -7.52 14.46 13.92
C ALA A 250 -7.88 12.99 14.23
N ALA A 251 -9.08 12.72 14.76
CA ALA A 251 -9.53 11.36 15.03
C ALA A 251 -10.28 10.74 13.83
N THR A 252 -11.12 11.52 13.15
CA THR A 252 -12.05 11.00 12.14
C THR A 252 -11.71 11.40 10.71
N GLY A 253 -10.84 12.39 10.50
CA GLY A 253 -10.52 12.95 9.19
C GLY A 253 -11.62 13.82 8.59
N GLU A 254 -12.71 14.05 9.32
CA GLU A 254 -13.82 14.86 8.83
C GLU A 254 -13.59 16.35 9.10
N PRO A 255 -14.00 17.23 8.18
CA PRO A 255 -13.85 18.66 8.36
C PRO A 255 -14.84 19.18 9.42
N ARG A 256 -14.33 19.94 10.37
CA ARG A 256 -15.09 20.72 11.35
C ARG A 256 -15.75 21.90 10.64
N VAL A 257 -16.95 21.70 10.11
CA VAL A 257 -17.68 22.62 9.22
C VAL A 257 -17.60 24.09 9.66
N GLY A 258 -17.89 24.40 10.93
CA GLY A 258 -17.81 25.78 11.44
C GLY A 258 -16.40 26.38 11.36
N ARG A 259 -15.37 25.61 11.72
CA ARG A 259 -13.96 26.04 11.59
C ARG A 259 -13.51 26.11 10.14
N ALA A 260 -13.97 25.18 9.30
CA ALA A 260 -13.69 25.20 7.87
C ALA A 260 -14.25 26.48 7.25
N LEU A 261 -15.51 26.83 7.51
CA LEU A 261 -16.14 28.07 7.04
C LEU A 261 -15.40 29.30 7.56
N ALA A 262 -15.10 29.38 8.86
CA ALA A 262 -14.36 30.51 9.43
C ALA A 262 -12.94 30.67 8.83
N THR A 263 -12.28 29.57 8.49
CA THR A 263 -10.92 29.56 7.90
C THR A 263 -10.94 29.90 6.42
N LEU A 264 -11.96 29.44 5.70
CA LEU A 264 -12.09 29.57 4.25
C LEU A 264 -12.77 30.88 3.83
N ALA A 265 -13.75 31.40 4.59
CA ALA A 265 -14.46 32.64 4.26
C ALA A 265 -13.55 33.85 4.00
N PRO A 266 -12.51 34.13 4.81
CA PRO A 266 -11.58 35.23 4.53
C PRO A 266 -10.53 34.89 3.46
N ARG A 267 -10.52 33.66 2.92
CA ARG A 267 -9.49 33.14 2.01
C ARG A 267 -10.10 32.49 0.75
N PRO A 268 -10.80 33.27 -0.10
CA PRO A 268 -11.53 32.74 -1.27
C PRO A 268 -10.66 31.97 -2.27
N TRP A 269 -9.35 32.24 -2.33
CA TRP A 269 -8.41 31.48 -3.17
C TRP A 269 -8.26 30.01 -2.72
N LEU A 270 -8.45 29.71 -1.43
CA LEU A 270 -8.41 28.34 -0.91
C LEU A 270 -9.63 27.52 -1.32
N TRP A 271 -10.75 28.15 -1.68
CA TRP A 271 -11.96 27.43 -2.07
C TRP A 271 -11.72 26.56 -3.30
N ARG A 272 -10.90 27.04 -4.25
CA ARG A 272 -10.47 26.25 -5.41
C ARG A 272 -9.74 24.98 -4.99
N ARG A 273 -8.87 25.05 -3.97
CA ARG A 273 -8.15 23.90 -3.43
C ARG A 273 -9.09 22.91 -2.74
N VAL A 274 -10.04 23.39 -1.93
CA VAL A 274 -11.07 22.57 -1.28
C VAL A 274 -11.95 21.86 -2.31
N ILE A 275 -12.43 22.59 -3.33
CA ILE A 275 -13.27 22.02 -4.39
C ILE A 275 -12.49 20.96 -5.18
N ARG A 276 -11.20 21.20 -5.45
CA ARG A 276 -10.31 20.21 -6.07
C ARG A 276 -10.21 18.95 -5.22
N LEU A 277 -9.90 19.08 -3.93
CA LEU A 277 -9.81 17.96 -3.00
C LEU A 277 -11.13 17.18 -2.88
N ALA A 278 -12.27 17.88 -2.86
CA ALA A 278 -13.59 17.23 -2.85
C ALA A 278 -13.90 16.46 -4.15
N ARG A 279 -13.41 16.93 -5.30
CA ARG A 279 -13.52 16.19 -6.58
C ARG A 279 -12.58 14.99 -6.60
N GLN A 280 -11.36 15.16 -6.09
CA GLN A 280 -10.39 14.08 -5.93
C GLN A 280 -10.93 12.99 -4.98
N ARG A 281 -11.47 13.35 -3.82
CA ARG A 281 -12.14 12.43 -2.86
C ARG A 281 -13.24 11.61 -3.54
N ARG A 282 -14.15 12.26 -4.26
CA ARG A 282 -15.21 11.54 -4.99
C ARG A 282 -14.65 10.59 -6.05
N THR A 283 -13.55 10.94 -6.68
CA THR A 283 -12.90 10.07 -7.68
C THR A 283 -12.22 8.88 -7.02
N ALA A 284 -11.48 9.11 -5.94
CA ALA A 284 -10.87 8.08 -5.12
C ALA A 284 -11.90 7.09 -4.56
N GLU A 285 -13.00 7.59 -3.97
CA GLU A 285 -14.09 6.77 -3.45
C GLU A 285 -14.71 5.87 -4.52
N ARG A 286 -15.05 6.42 -5.70
CA ARG A 286 -15.59 5.62 -6.81
C ARG A 286 -14.60 4.55 -7.30
N ARG A 287 -13.32 4.90 -7.42
CA ARG A 287 -12.29 3.97 -7.93
C ARG A 287 -11.99 2.86 -6.93
N LEU A 288 -11.86 3.20 -5.65
CA LEU A 288 -11.69 2.24 -4.58
C LEU A 288 -12.91 1.32 -4.47
N GLY A 289 -14.12 1.87 -4.45
CA GLY A 289 -15.36 1.09 -4.41
C GLY A 289 -15.49 0.13 -5.59
N ALA A 290 -15.21 0.58 -6.82
CA ALA A 290 -15.23 -0.30 -8.00
C ALA A 290 -14.20 -1.45 -7.90
N PHE A 291 -12.98 -1.16 -7.43
CA PHE A 291 -11.95 -2.18 -7.24
C PHE A 291 -12.32 -3.16 -6.13
N LEU A 292 -12.79 -2.67 -4.98
CA LEU A 292 -13.23 -3.49 -3.86
C LEU A 292 -14.44 -4.35 -4.22
N ALA A 293 -15.42 -3.82 -4.96
CA ALA A 293 -16.54 -4.61 -5.47
C ALA A 293 -16.06 -5.75 -6.37
N ALA A 294 -15.07 -5.50 -7.24
CA ALA A 294 -14.45 -6.55 -8.02
C ALA A 294 -13.65 -7.54 -7.14
N LEU A 295 -13.00 -7.06 -6.09
CA LEU A 295 -12.10 -7.86 -5.25
C LEU A 295 -12.85 -8.75 -4.25
N LEU A 296 -13.90 -8.20 -3.61
CA LEU A 296 -14.57 -8.76 -2.43
C LEU A 296 -16.04 -9.16 -2.71
N GLY A 297 -16.64 -8.73 -3.82
CA GLY A 297 -18.08 -8.82 -4.08
C GLY A 297 -18.64 -10.18 -4.54
N PRO A 298 -19.99 -10.34 -4.55
CA PRO A 298 -20.74 -11.61 -4.63
C PRO A 298 -20.80 -12.31 -5.99
N GLU A 299 -20.51 -11.65 -7.11
CA GLU A 299 -20.71 -12.24 -8.44
C GLU A 299 -19.56 -13.17 -8.90
N ARG A 300 -18.92 -13.94 -8.01
CA ARG A 300 -17.74 -14.73 -8.40
C ARG A 300 -17.65 -16.11 -7.76
N PRO A 301 -17.12 -17.10 -8.52
CA PRO A 301 -16.69 -18.36 -7.94
C PRO A 301 -15.63 -18.10 -6.88
N ALA A 302 -15.66 -18.90 -5.80
CA ALA A 302 -14.66 -18.90 -4.74
C ALA A 302 -13.28 -18.73 -5.35
N LEU A 303 -12.58 -17.68 -4.93
CA LEU A 303 -11.31 -17.26 -5.50
C LEU A 303 -10.35 -18.44 -5.69
N GLY A 304 -10.40 -19.03 -6.89
CA GLY A 304 -9.48 -20.03 -7.42
C GLY A 304 -9.58 -21.48 -6.93
N ILE A 305 -10.63 -21.96 -6.26
CA ILE A 305 -10.70 -23.41 -5.88
C ILE A 305 -11.60 -24.25 -6.81
N GLU A 306 -12.51 -23.67 -7.59
CA GLU A 306 -13.39 -24.50 -8.45
C GLU A 306 -12.86 -24.77 -9.86
N ALA A 307 -11.80 -24.09 -10.31
CA ALA A 307 -11.27 -24.29 -11.66
C ALA A 307 -10.51 -25.63 -11.85
N ARG A 308 -10.01 -26.26 -10.77
CA ARG A 308 -9.40 -27.61 -10.84
C ARG A 308 -10.40 -28.73 -10.58
N ALA A 309 -11.47 -28.49 -9.82
CA ALA A 309 -12.43 -29.52 -9.45
C ALA A 309 -13.39 -29.85 -10.61
N ALA A 310 -13.80 -28.86 -11.40
CA ALA A 310 -14.67 -29.09 -12.56
C ALA A 310 -13.90 -29.61 -13.79
N ALA A 311 -12.63 -29.23 -13.96
CA ALA A 311 -11.80 -29.67 -15.09
C ALA A 311 -11.13 -31.03 -14.90
N ALA A 312 -11.21 -31.65 -13.71
CA ALA A 312 -10.70 -32.99 -13.43
C ALA A 312 -11.80 -34.07 -13.37
N LEU A 313 -13.05 -33.68 -13.64
CA LEU A 313 -14.22 -34.57 -13.72
C LEU A 313 -14.84 -34.59 -15.13
N SER A 314 -14.07 -34.18 -16.14
CA SER A 314 -14.33 -34.34 -17.58
C SER A 314 -13.05 -34.82 -18.25
#